data_AF-A0A1G3Q6F0-F1
#
_entry.id   AF-A0A1G3Q6F0-F1
#
_cell.length_a   1.000
_cell.length_b   1.000
_cell.length_c   1.000
_cell.angle_alpha   90.00
_cell.angle_beta   90.00
_cell.angle_gamma   90.00
#
_symmetry.space_group_name_H-M   'P 1'
#
loop_
_entity.id
_entity.type
_entity.pdbx_description
1 polymer ?
#
loop_
_entity_poly.entity_id
_entity_poly.type
_entity_poly.pdbx_seq_one_letter_code
_entity_poly.pdbx_strand_id
1 'polypeptide(L)'
;MKIEKCILDTNLFILLLIGLYNPDAIKVNKRTSKYSIEDFESLRSFLLTVKKIFITPHILTEVSNLTDRIGGKDVYNYFEIFKSVAKSHFEIYTPKDKLLDSQLLPRIGITDTSLYFAAKETNSIIITDDEECAPYLESHDCEILCLSAIQEYMKS
;
A
#
# COMPACT_ATOMS: atom_id res chain seq x y z
N MET A 1 3.68 18.57 6.76
CA MET A 1 2.52 18.45 5.85
C MET A 1 1.45 17.64 6.57
N LYS A 2 0.18 18.05 6.56
CA LYS A 2 -0.88 17.30 7.26
C LYS A 2 -1.70 16.51 6.24
N ILE A 3 -1.38 15.22 6.08
CA ILE A 3 -2.13 14.30 5.24
C ILE A 3 -3.28 13.74 6.07
N GLU A 4 -4.52 14.01 5.65
CA GLU A 4 -5.70 13.52 6.36
C GLU A 4 -6.16 12.15 5.86
N LYS A 5 -6.05 11.91 4.55
CA LYS A 5 -6.50 10.69 3.91
C LYS A 5 -5.46 10.20 2.93
N CYS A 6 -5.16 8.92 2.96
CA CYS A 6 -4.29 8.29 1.99
C CYS A 6 -4.84 6.94 1.53
N ILE A 7 -4.38 6.47 0.39
CA ILE A 7 -4.53 5.08 -0.04
C ILE A 7 -3.16 4.46 -0.21
N LEU A 8 -3.01 3.23 0.29
CA LEU A 8 -1.73 2.55 0.34
C LEU A 8 -1.57 1.57 -0.83
N ASP A 9 -0.45 1.65 -1.54
CA ASP A 9 -0.03 0.63 -2.51
C ASP A 9 0.16 -0.75 -1.84
N THR A 10 -0.06 -1.82 -2.61
CA THR A 10 0.20 -3.22 -2.27
C THR A 10 1.60 -3.41 -1.68
N ASN A 11 2.67 -2.94 -2.33
CA ASN A 11 4.04 -3.25 -1.87
C ASN A 11 4.34 -2.62 -0.50
N LEU A 12 3.89 -1.39 -0.28
CA LEU A 12 4.03 -0.72 1.00
C LEU A 12 3.11 -1.32 2.07
N PHE A 13 1.95 -1.83 1.69
CA PHE A 13 1.12 -2.58 2.63
C PHE A 13 1.79 -3.89 3.05
N ILE A 14 2.44 -4.61 2.12
CA ILE A 14 3.25 -5.79 2.46
C ILE A 14 4.41 -5.40 3.39
N LEU A 15 5.11 -4.29 3.12
CA LEU A 15 6.19 -3.80 4.01
C LEU A 15 5.68 -3.55 5.44
N LEU A 16 4.53 -2.88 5.58
CA LEU A 16 3.90 -2.62 6.88
C LEU A 16 3.59 -3.94 7.60
N LEU A 17 2.96 -4.90 6.91
CA LEU A 17 2.55 -6.17 7.49
C LEU A 17 3.72 -7.06 7.89
N ILE A 18 4.72 -7.19 7.02
CA ILE A 18 5.93 -7.96 7.30
C ILE A 18 6.72 -7.33 8.44
N GLY A 19 6.87 -5.99 8.46
CA GLY A 19 7.54 -5.29 9.55
C GLY A 19 6.83 -5.41 10.89
N LEU A 20 5.48 -5.35 10.92
CA LEU A 20 4.70 -5.58 12.13
C LEU A 20 4.78 -7.03 12.62
N TYR A 21 4.89 -7.99 11.70
CA TYR A 21 5.04 -9.41 12.02
C TYR A 21 6.43 -9.75 12.55
N ASN A 22 7.46 -9.38 11.78
CA ASN A 22 8.86 -9.57 12.12
C ASN A 22 9.73 -8.63 11.26
N PRO A 23 10.29 -7.54 11.83
CA PRO A 23 11.17 -6.63 11.08
C PRO A 23 12.36 -7.32 10.40
N ASP A 24 12.92 -8.38 11.01
CA ASP A 24 14.05 -9.12 10.42
C ASP A 24 13.63 -9.87 9.13
N ALA A 25 12.34 -10.17 8.98
CA ALA A 25 11.82 -10.82 7.78
C ALA A 25 11.73 -9.89 6.56
N ILE A 26 11.87 -8.56 6.75
CA ILE A 26 11.85 -7.57 5.65
C ILE A 26 12.93 -7.89 4.62
N LYS A 27 14.16 -8.19 5.07
CA LYS A 27 15.31 -8.50 4.19
C LYS A 27 15.22 -9.87 3.52
N VAL A 28 14.42 -10.78 4.08
CA VAL A 28 14.29 -12.17 3.60
C VAL A 28 13.17 -12.32 2.58
N ASN A 29 12.07 -11.57 2.73
CA ASN A 29 10.94 -11.66 1.81
C ASN A 29 11.25 -10.97 0.48
N LYS A 30 11.06 -11.69 -0.64
CA LYS A 30 11.37 -11.22 -2.01
C LYS A 30 10.72 -9.88 -2.37
N ARG A 31 9.53 -9.59 -1.84
CA ARG A 31 8.82 -8.34 -2.14
C ARG A 31 9.31 -7.16 -1.31
N THR A 32 9.82 -7.42 -0.11
CA THR A 32 10.27 -6.38 0.80
C THR A 32 11.79 -6.27 0.92
N SER A 33 12.57 -7.16 0.29
CA SER A 33 14.02 -7.21 0.45
C SER A 33 14.74 -5.96 -0.05
N LYS A 34 14.09 -5.17 -0.93
CA LYS A 34 14.58 -3.84 -1.33
C LYS A 34 14.49 -2.80 -0.22
N TYR A 35 13.58 -2.97 0.74
CA TYR A 35 13.37 -2.05 1.86
C TYR A 35 14.29 -2.35 3.04
N SER A 36 14.50 -1.33 3.87
CA SER A 36 15.19 -1.38 5.16
C SER A 36 14.21 -1.44 6.33
N ILE A 37 14.71 -1.66 7.55
CA ILE A 37 13.88 -1.57 8.76
C ILE A 37 13.50 -0.11 9.00
N GLU A 38 14.39 0.82 8.67
CA GLU A 38 14.17 2.26 8.75
C GLU A 38 13.05 2.73 7.80
N ASP A 39 12.93 2.11 6.63
CA ASP A 39 11.84 2.36 5.67
C ASP A 39 10.49 1.97 6.27
N PHE A 40 10.45 0.78 6.89
CA PHE A 40 9.27 0.30 7.61
C PHE A 40 8.90 1.24 8.76
N GLU A 41 9.85 1.63 9.61
CA GLU A 41 9.55 2.50 10.75
C GLU A 41 9.12 3.90 10.32
N SER A 42 9.70 4.43 9.22
CA SER A 42 9.29 5.70 8.62
C SER A 42 7.86 5.62 8.09
N LEU A 43 7.54 4.58 7.31
CA LEU A 43 6.20 4.33 6.80
C LEU A 43 5.18 4.18 7.94
N ARG A 44 5.48 3.33 8.93
CA ARG A 44 4.61 3.08 10.09
C ARG A 44 4.34 4.36 10.86
N SER A 45 5.39 5.12 11.19
CA SER A 45 5.27 6.36 11.95
C SER A 45 4.45 7.40 11.18
N PHE A 46 4.66 7.50 9.87
CA PHE A 46 3.85 8.36 9.01
C PHE A 46 2.38 7.95 8.99
N LEU A 47 2.07 6.67 8.76
CA LEU A 47 0.69 6.17 8.70
C LEU A 47 -0.07 6.38 10.03
N LEU A 48 0.61 6.34 11.18
CA LEU A 48 0.01 6.69 12.48
C LEU A 48 -0.46 8.16 12.58
N THR A 49 0.05 9.05 11.73
CA THR A 49 -0.39 10.46 11.67
C THR A 49 -1.58 10.69 10.74
N VAL A 50 -1.90 9.72 9.87
CA VAL A 50 -2.97 9.80 8.88
C VAL A 50 -4.30 9.41 9.52
N LYS A 51 -5.35 10.22 9.31
CA LYS A 51 -6.66 9.99 9.94
C LYS A 51 -7.44 8.85 9.29
N LYS A 52 -7.34 8.70 7.97
CA LYS A 52 -8.04 7.67 7.20
C LYS A 52 -7.12 7.05 6.17
N ILE A 53 -6.89 5.76 6.30
CA ILE A 53 -6.13 4.99 5.32
C ILE A 53 -7.12 4.09 4.60
N PHE A 54 -7.16 4.22 3.28
CA PHE A 54 -8.01 3.42 2.40
C PHE A 54 -7.23 2.26 1.79
N ILE A 55 -7.96 1.19 1.46
CA ILE A 55 -7.48 0.02 0.73
C ILE A 55 -8.59 -0.48 -0.21
N THR A 56 -8.23 -1.25 -1.24
CA THR A 56 -9.20 -1.90 -2.13
C THR A 56 -9.20 -3.42 -1.93
N PRO A 57 -10.29 -4.12 -2.30
CA PRO A 57 -10.29 -5.59 -2.33
C PRO A 57 -9.21 -6.20 -3.23
N HIS A 58 -8.80 -5.48 -4.28
CA HIS A 58 -7.74 -5.91 -5.19
C HIS A 58 -6.36 -5.86 -4.51
N ILE A 59 -6.09 -4.78 -3.75
CA ILE A 59 -4.89 -4.70 -2.90
C ILE A 59 -4.90 -5.83 -1.87
N LEU A 60 -6.00 -6.08 -1.17
CA LEU A 60 -6.09 -7.17 -0.19
C LEU A 60 -5.81 -8.54 -0.82
N THR A 61 -6.35 -8.79 -2.01
CA THR A 61 -6.13 -10.03 -2.76
C THR A 61 -4.65 -10.17 -3.14
N GLU A 62 -4.03 -9.10 -3.64
CA GLU A 62 -2.63 -9.12 -4.05
C GLU A 62 -1.69 -9.29 -2.84
N VAL A 63 -1.96 -8.58 -1.74
CA VAL A 63 -1.23 -8.75 -0.47
C VAL A 63 -1.29 -10.20 0.00
N SER A 64 -2.48 -10.83 0.02
CA SER A 64 -2.62 -12.25 0.40
C SER A 64 -1.75 -13.13 -0.51
N ASN A 65 -1.93 -13.04 -1.83
CA ASN A 65 -1.20 -13.86 -2.80
C ASN A 65 0.33 -13.70 -2.70
N LEU A 66 0.80 -12.48 -2.40
CA LEU A 66 2.22 -12.17 -2.30
C LEU A 66 2.84 -12.54 -0.95
N THR A 67 2.03 -12.83 0.07
CA THR A 67 2.47 -13.17 1.43
C THR A 67 2.16 -14.61 1.85
N ASP A 68 1.43 -15.37 1.04
CA ASP A 68 1.12 -16.80 1.23
C ASP A 68 2.35 -17.72 1.36
N ARG A 69 3.57 -17.21 1.11
CA ARG A 69 4.82 -17.97 1.31
C ARG A 69 5.33 -17.96 2.76
N ILE A 70 4.66 -17.26 3.68
CA ILE A 70 4.92 -17.37 5.11
C ILE A 70 4.40 -18.74 5.56
N GLY A 71 5.30 -19.73 5.60
CA GLY A 71 4.95 -21.12 5.89
C GLY A 71 4.91 -21.45 7.39
N GLY A 72 4.36 -22.62 7.72
CA GLY A 72 4.42 -23.21 9.07
C GLY A 72 3.45 -22.58 10.07
N LYS A 73 3.79 -22.65 11.36
CA LYS A 73 2.96 -22.07 12.45
C LYS A 73 2.85 -20.54 12.38
N ASP A 74 3.81 -19.92 11.71
CA ASP A 74 3.97 -18.49 11.55
C ASP A 74 2.89 -17.84 10.67
N VAL A 75 2.27 -18.63 9.78
CA VAL A 75 1.18 -18.16 8.90
C VAL A 75 0.00 -17.62 9.70
N TYR A 76 -0.37 -18.28 10.82
CA TYR A 76 -1.50 -17.85 11.63
C TYR A 76 -1.21 -16.53 12.34
N ASN A 77 -0.01 -16.37 12.89
CA ASN A 77 0.41 -15.14 13.55
C ASN A 77 0.43 -13.97 12.56
N TYR A 78 0.97 -14.19 11.36
CA TYR A 78 0.92 -13.22 10.28
C TYR A 78 -0.52 -12.83 9.92
N PHE A 79 -1.41 -13.82 9.75
CA PHE A 79 -2.80 -13.53 9.38
C PHE A 79 -3.61 -12.85 10.50
N GLU A 80 -3.26 -13.03 11.78
CA GLU A 80 -3.84 -12.22 12.85
C GLU A 80 -3.45 -10.73 12.71
N ILE A 81 -2.19 -10.45 12.37
CA ILE A 81 -1.72 -9.08 12.10
C ILE A 81 -2.40 -8.53 10.85
N PHE A 82 -2.43 -9.30 9.75
CA PHE A 82 -3.14 -8.93 8.53
C PHE A 82 -4.59 -8.55 8.81
N LYS A 83 -5.34 -9.39 9.53
CA LYS A 83 -6.74 -9.11 9.89
C LYS A 83 -6.87 -7.85 10.74
N SER A 84 -6.00 -7.67 11.72
CA SER A 84 -6.02 -6.49 12.61
C SER A 84 -5.79 -5.20 11.81
N VAL A 85 -4.76 -5.19 10.96
CA VAL A 85 -4.41 -4.02 10.15
C VAL A 85 -5.46 -3.78 9.07
N ALA A 86 -5.88 -4.79 8.30
CA ALA A 86 -6.91 -4.62 7.27
C ALA A 86 -8.24 -4.07 7.85
N LYS A 87 -8.64 -4.52 9.05
CA LYS A 87 -9.86 -4.01 9.72
C LYS A 87 -9.74 -2.59 10.26
N SER A 88 -8.52 -2.09 10.49
CA SER A 88 -8.32 -0.69 10.91
C SER A 88 -8.34 0.29 9.74
N HIS A 89 -8.35 -0.21 8.50
CA HIS A 89 -8.39 0.58 7.27
C HIS A 89 -9.80 0.65 6.70
N PHE A 90 -10.08 1.70 5.95
CA PHE A 90 -11.36 1.85 5.25
C PHE A 90 -11.30 1.13 3.91
N GLU A 91 -12.26 0.26 3.63
CA GLU A 91 -12.39 -0.37 2.33
C GLU A 91 -13.11 0.56 1.34
N ILE A 92 -12.62 0.60 0.11
CA ILE A 92 -13.35 1.18 -1.02
C ILE A 92 -13.38 0.22 -2.20
N TYR A 93 -14.59 -0.02 -2.69
CA TYR A 93 -14.87 -0.95 -3.78
C TYR A 93 -15.01 -0.20 -5.10
N THR A 94 -14.31 -0.69 -6.13
CA THR A 94 -14.52 -0.25 -7.51
C THR A 94 -15.15 -1.40 -8.31
N PRO A 95 -16.32 -1.20 -8.93
CA PRO A 95 -16.94 -2.21 -9.79
C PRO A 95 -16.02 -2.64 -10.92
N LYS A 96 -16.06 -3.93 -11.27
CA LYS A 96 -15.21 -4.47 -12.35
C LYS A 96 -15.41 -3.75 -13.69
N ASP A 97 -16.63 -3.33 -14.01
CA ASP A 97 -16.92 -2.68 -15.30
C ASP A 97 -16.23 -1.31 -15.38
N LYS A 98 -16.21 -0.57 -14.27
CA LYS A 98 -15.45 0.69 -14.15
C LYS A 98 -13.93 0.47 -14.31
N LEU A 99 -13.40 -0.66 -13.83
CA LEU A 99 -11.99 -1.02 -14.04
C LEU A 99 -11.70 -1.38 -15.49
N LEU A 100 -12.54 -2.22 -16.09
CA LEU A 100 -12.39 -2.73 -17.46
C LEU A 100 -12.56 -1.64 -18.52
N ASP A 101 -13.42 -0.65 -18.25
CA ASP A 101 -13.64 0.49 -19.14
C ASP A 101 -12.56 1.58 -19.01
N SER A 102 -11.64 1.46 -18.05
CA SER A 102 -10.58 2.44 -17.82
C SER A 102 -9.53 2.40 -18.92
N GLN A 103 -9.24 3.56 -19.51
CA GLN A 103 -8.13 3.72 -20.46
C GLN A 103 -6.75 3.51 -19.81
N LEU A 104 -6.66 3.58 -18.47
CA LEU A 104 -5.41 3.34 -17.72
C LEU A 104 -5.08 1.85 -17.65
N LEU A 105 -6.10 0.99 -17.68
CA LEU A 105 -5.98 -0.44 -17.40
C LEU A 105 -4.87 -1.15 -18.20
N PRO A 106 -4.73 -0.93 -19.53
CA PRO A 106 -3.68 -1.61 -20.30
C PRO A 106 -2.25 -1.26 -19.84
N ARG A 107 -2.05 -0.11 -19.19
CA ARG A 107 -0.73 0.36 -18.78
C ARG A 107 -0.40 -0.01 -17.34
N ILE A 108 -1.35 0.13 -16.41
CA ILE A 108 -1.09 -0.05 -14.97
C ILE A 108 -1.76 -1.31 -14.38
N GLY A 109 -2.59 -2.02 -15.15
CA GLY A 109 -3.23 -3.23 -14.66
C GLY A 109 -4.35 -2.97 -13.64
N ILE A 110 -4.93 -4.06 -13.14
CA ILE A 110 -6.20 -4.03 -12.38
C ILE A 110 -6.00 -3.38 -11.01
N THR A 111 -4.97 -3.78 -10.26
CA THR A 111 -4.75 -3.28 -8.90
C THR A 111 -4.53 -1.77 -8.91
N ASP A 112 -3.62 -1.27 -9.75
CA ASP A 112 -3.33 0.17 -9.82
C ASP A 112 -4.48 0.98 -10.42
N THR A 113 -5.26 0.39 -11.33
CA THR A 113 -6.51 1.03 -11.79
C THR A 113 -7.51 1.17 -10.64
N SER A 114 -7.59 0.17 -9.75
CA SER A 114 -8.44 0.25 -8.55
C SER A 114 -7.91 1.29 -7.55
N LEU A 115 -6.59 1.38 -7.39
CA LEU A 115 -5.89 2.37 -6.58
C LEU A 115 -6.20 3.80 -7.07
N TYR A 116 -6.09 4.02 -8.38
CA TYR A 116 -6.45 5.28 -9.04
C TYR A 116 -7.88 5.70 -8.73
N PHE A 117 -8.87 4.83 -8.98
CA PHE A 117 -10.28 5.21 -8.75
C PHE A 117 -10.57 5.44 -7.28
N ALA A 118 -9.98 4.65 -6.39
CA ALA A 118 -10.12 4.80 -4.97
C ALA A 118 -9.53 6.13 -4.46
N ALA A 119 -8.37 6.54 -4.97
CA ALA A 119 -7.77 7.84 -4.66
C ALA A 119 -8.69 8.99 -5.09
N LYS A 120 -9.22 8.94 -6.33
CA LYS A 120 -10.15 9.94 -6.86
C LYS A 120 -11.44 10.04 -6.07
N GLU A 121 -12.05 8.91 -5.73
CA GLU A 121 -13.34 8.87 -5.07
C GLU A 121 -13.27 9.33 -3.61
N THR A 122 -12.14 9.09 -2.94
CA THR A 122 -11.95 9.46 -1.52
C THR A 122 -11.26 10.81 -1.33
N ASN A 123 -10.73 11.39 -2.42
CA ASN A 123 -9.83 12.54 -2.42
C ASN A 123 -8.64 12.30 -1.48
N SER A 124 -7.95 11.18 -1.71
CA SER A 124 -6.80 10.71 -0.94
C SER A 124 -5.52 10.79 -1.76
N ILE A 125 -4.41 11.08 -1.08
CA ILE A 125 -3.07 10.93 -1.66
C ILE A 125 -2.71 9.46 -1.77
N ILE A 126 -2.07 9.06 -2.87
CA ILE A 126 -1.56 7.69 -3.05
C ILE A 126 -0.18 7.60 -2.43
N ILE A 127 0.01 6.63 -1.53
CA ILE A 127 1.32 6.31 -0.95
C ILE A 127 1.88 5.11 -1.71
N THR A 128 3.00 5.31 -2.41
CA THR A 128 3.61 4.27 -3.25
C THR A 128 5.13 4.35 -3.21
N ASP A 129 5.78 3.31 -3.70
CA ASP A 129 7.21 3.25 -3.97
C ASP A 129 7.48 2.72 -5.40
N ASP A 130 6.46 2.82 -6.25
CA ASP A 130 6.56 2.50 -7.68
C ASP A 130 6.92 3.76 -8.47
N GLU A 131 8.20 3.93 -8.74
CA GLU A 131 8.74 5.06 -9.52
C GLU A 131 8.31 5.05 -11.00
N GLU A 132 7.83 3.92 -11.53
CA GLU A 132 7.33 3.81 -12.90
C GLU A 132 5.84 4.17 -13.00
N CYS A 133 5.04 3.73 -12.02
CA CYS A 133 3.61 3.97 -11.96
C CYS A 133 3.28 5.38 -11.44
N ALA A 134 4.05 5.91 -10.49
CA ALA A 134 3.79 7.21 -9.86
C ALA A 134 3.68 8.37 -10.88
N PRO A 135 4.64 8.60 -11.81
CA PRO A 135 4.54 9.71 -12.77
C PRO A 135 3.33 9.57 -13.70
N TYR A 136 2.94 8.33 -14.02
CA TYR A 136 1.75 8.09 -14.83
C TYR A 136 0.49 8.48 -14.08
N LEU A 137 0.34 8.09 -12.81
CA LEU A 137 -0.80 8.47 -11.98
C LEU A 137 -0.84 10.00 -11.73
N GLU A 138 0.30 10.64 -11.49
CA GLU A 138 0.40 12.10 -11.37
C GLU A 138 -0.09 12.81 -12.64
N SER A 139 0.31 12.33 -13.82
CA SER A 139 -0.17 12.87 -15.10
C SER A 139 -1.68 12.70 -15.34
N HIS A 140 -2.36 11.93 -14.48
CA HIS A 140 -3.82 11.75 -14.45
C HIS A 140 -4.44 12.39 -13.19
N ASP A 141 -3.83 13.47 -12.70
CA ASP A 141 -4.29 14.32 -11.60
C ASP A 141 -4.39 13.61 -10.23
N CYS A 142 -3.62 12.55 -10.00
CA CYS A 142 -3.50 11.98 -8.65
C CYS A 142 -2.42 12.71 -7.85
N GLU A 143 -2.70 13.01 -6.59
CA GLU A 143 -1.66 13.37 -5.64
C GLU A 143 -0.91 12.09 -5.23
N ILE A 144 0.42 12.11 -5.32
CA ILE A 144 1.29 11.00 -4.93
C ILE A 144 2.24 11.45 -3.83
N LEU A 145 2.52 10.55 -2.89
CA LEU A 145 3.63 10.68 -1.95
C LEU A 145 4.47 9.40 -1.97
N CYS A 146 5.71 9.53 -2.47
CA CYS A 146 6.65 8.42 -2.50
C CYS A 146 7.23 8.12 -1.10
N LEU A 147 7.62 6.87 -0.87
CA LEU A 147 8.27 6.45 0.37
C LEU A 147 9.54 7.27 0.68
N SER A 148 10.32 7.63 -0.34
CA SER A 148 11.50 8.49 -0.20
C SER A 148 11.18 9.85 0.43
N ALA A 149 10.10 10.49 -0.01
CA ALA A 149 9.63 11.76 0.56
C ALA A 149 9.12 11.60 2.00
N ILE A 150 8.52 10.44 2.34
CA ILE A 150 8.15 10.11 3.73
C ILE A 150 9.39 10.02 4.62
N GLN A 151 10.45 9.34 4.17
CA GLN A 151 11.68 9.21 4.93
C GLN A 151 12.33 10.57 5.22
N GLU A 152 12.34 11.48 4.25
CA GLU A 152 12.86 12.84 4.44
C GLU A 152 12.02 13.61 5.46
N TYR A 153 10.70 13.53 5.35
CA TYR A 153 9.77 14.18 6.28
C TYR A 153 9.87 13.67 7.72
N MET A 154 10.17 12.38 7.90
CA MET A 154 10.29 11.79 9.24
C MET A 154 11.68 12.03 9.89
N LYS A 155 12.68 12.48 9.13
CA LYS A 155 14.02 12.84 9.64
C LYS A 155 14.12 14.30 10.11
N SER A 156 13.19 15.16 9.67
CA SER A 156 13.09 16.58 10.06
C SER A 156 12.31 16.80 11.34
#